data_AF-A0A7J9J3Z9-F1
#
_entry.id   AF-A0A7J9J3Z9-F1
#
_cell.length_a   1.000
_cell.length_b   1.000
_cell.length_c   1.000
_cell.angle_alpha   90.00
_cell.angle_beta   90.00
_cell.angle_gamma   90.00
#
_symmetry.space_group_name_H-M   'P 1'
#
loop_
_entity.id
_entity.type
_entity.pdbx_description
1 polymer ?
#
loop_
_entity_poly.entity_id
_entity_poly.type
_entity_poly.pdbx_seq_one_letter_code
_entity_poly.pdbx_strand_id
1 'polypeptide(L)'
;MSVNSTDPKEFIAKAILDAEEAVKKFINYSDSLIVQVKNNSLTKMALDDCKDMMNYAIDSLQASYSNVTSNELRNINDRINDLRTWLSAVISYQQSCLDGFEHDDDMKGTLQKGIVDASELTCNALTIVTKLVHILPKFGIQFNITNTRKLLFAEKNGYPPWFSAKDRHLLAKIDNNNLKPNVVVAKDGSGQFKTIAAALAAAPKNSNVRYVIYIKAGIYNEYITVGKQYTNILMYGDGPRKTIVTGSKGVKKGGGITTWQTATFSAIGNGFIAKSMGFRNTAGPKKHQAVALRVQSDKSVFFNCRMDAYQDTLYNQANRQFFRNCIISGTIDFIFGDSPTFIQNSLLIVRRPMDNQFNTITAQGKDFIGHGRNFLQLLSWSPYWET
;
A
#
# COMPACT_ATOMS: atom_id res chain seq x y z
N MET A 1 -30.21 -12.20 -1.61
CA MET A 1 -29.96 -12.22 -0.16
C MET A 1 -31.07 -13.04 0.51
N SER A 2 -30.78 -14.25 0.99
CA SER A 2 -31.62 -14.94 1.99
C SER A 2 -30.71 -15.83 2.84
N VAL A 3 -30.08 -15.23 3.84
CA VAL A 3 -29.42 -15.98 4.92
C VAL A 3 -30.48 -16.17 5.99
N ASN A 4 -30.97 -17.40 6.16
CA ASN A 4 -31.98 -17.75 7.15
C ASN A 4 -31.32 -18.08 8.50
N SER A 5 -30.37 -17.24 8.92
CA SER A 5 -29.55 -17.45 10.11
C SER A 5 -29.50 -16.19 10.96
N THR A 6 -29.58 -16.38 12.28
CA THR A 6 -29.47 -15.33 13.29
C THR A 6 -28.03 -15.05 13.71
N ASP A 7 -27.02 -15.78 13.18
CA ASP A 7 -25.61 -15.58 13.51
C ASP A 7 -25.00 -14.39 12.73
N PRO A 8 -24.56 -13.31 13.43
CA PRO A 8 -23.89 -12.19 12.79
C PRO A 8 -22.63 -12.57 12.01
N LYS A 9 -21.91 -13.63 12.41
CA LYS A 9 -20.71 -14.10 11.69
C LYS A 9 -21.07 -14.63 10.31
N GLU A 10 -22.13 -15.44 10.20
CA GLU A 10 -22.58 -15.99 8.92
C GLU A 10 -23.05 -14.88 7.97
N PHE A 11 -23.73 -13.87 8.50
CA PHE A 11 -24.16 -12.72 7.72
C PHE A 11 -22.96 -11.93 7.13
N ILE A 12 -21.95 -11.63 7.95
CA ILE A 12 -20.73 -10.93 7.49
C ILE A 12 -19.96 -11.80 6.49
N ALA A 13 -19.81 -13.09 6.79
CA ALA A 13 -19.12 -14.04 5.92
C ALA A 13 -19.79 -14.10 4.54
N LYS A 14 -21.13 -14.14 4.50
CA LYS A 14 -21.87 -14.12 3.24
C LYS A 14 -21.69 -12.82 2.46
N ALA A 15 -21.74 -11.66 3.13
CA ALA A 15 -21.50 -10.38 2.47
C ALA A 15 -20.09 -10.28 1.84
N ILE A 16 -19.08 -10.84 2.51
CA ILE A 16 -17.71 -10.91 1.97
C ILE A 16 -17.64 -11.84 0.76
N LEU A 17 -18.28 -13.02 0.83
CA LEU A 17 -18.31 -13.97 -0.29
C LEU A 17 -19.03 -13.40 -1.52
N ASP A 18 -20.13 -12.68 -1.33
CA ASP A 18 -20.85 -12.02 -2.43
C ASP A 18 -19.98 -10.95 -3.11
N ALA A 19 -19.23 -10.17 -2.32
CA ALA A 19 -18.26 -9.22 -2.86
C ALA A 19 -17.12 -9.93 -3.63
N GLU A 20 -16.60 -11.05 -3.11
CA GLU A 20 -15.58 -11.86 -3.79
C GLU A 20 -16.07 -12.40 -5.13
N GLU A 21 -17.31 -12.90 -5.18
CA GLU A 21 -17.91 -13.38 -6.42
C GLU A 21 -18.06 -12.26 -7.45
N ALA A 22 -18.49 -11.07 -7.03
CA ALA A 22 -18.62 -9.92 -7.92
C ALA A 22 -17.25 -9.45 -8.46
N VAL A 23 -16.20 -9.43 -7.63
CA VAL A 23 -14.84 -9.14 -8.10
C VAL A 23 -14.37 -10.19 -9.11
N LYS A 24 -14.63 -11.49 -8.88
CA LYS A 24 -14.29 -12.55 -9.85
C LYS A 24 -15.04 -12.37 -11.19
N LYS A 25 -16.32 -12.00 -11.14
CA LYS A 25 -17.10 -11.68 -12.36
C LYS A 25 -16.48 -10.51 -13.11
N PHE A 26 -16.05 -9.47 -12.39
CA PHE A 26 -15.37 -8.33 -13.00
C PHE A 26 -14.03 -8.71 -13.64
N ILE A 27 -13.21 -9.57 -13.00
CA ILE A 27 -11.97 -10.08 -13.60
C ILE A 27 -12.24 -10.77 -14.95
N ASN A 28 -13.25 -11.66 -14.99
CA ASN A 28 -13.62 -12.35 -16.23
C ASN A 28 -14.12 -11.37 -17.31
N TYR A 29 -14.88 -10.35 -16.89
CA TYR A 29 -15.32 -9.28 -17.78
C TYR A 29 -14.13 -8.49 -18.35
N SER A 30 -13.21 -8.02 -17.50
CA SER A 30 -12.01 -7.28 -17.94
C SER A 30 -11.10 -8.13 -18.84
N ASP A 31 -10.95 -9.43 -18.54
CA ASP A 31 -10.19 -10.36 -19.37
C ASP A 31 -10.76 -10.48 -20.78
N SER A 32 -12.09 -10.45 -20.92
CA SER A 32 -12.75 -10.49 -22.23
C SER A 32 -12.46 -9.25 -23.08
N LEU A 33 -12.15 -8.11 -22.45
CA LEU A 33 -11.80 -6.87 -23.13
C LEU A 33 -10.37 -6.89 -23.67
N ILE A 34 -9.45 -7.66 -23.07
CA ILE A 34 -8.05 -7.76 -23.54
C ILE A 34 -7.98 -8.19 -25.01
N VAL A 35 -8.89 -9.07 -25.45
CA VAL A 35 -8.96 -9.56 -26.83
C VAL A 35 -9.35 -8.45 -27.82
N GLN A 36 -10.03 -7.40 -27.36
CA GLN A 36 -10.51 -6.29 -28.19
C GLN A 36 -9.43 -5.21 -28.38
N VAL A 37 -8.39 -5.19 -27.53
CA VAL A 37 -7.40 -4.09 -27.43
C VAL A 37 -6.10 -4.41 -28.19
N LYS A 38 -6.13 -5.27 -29.22
CA LYS A 38 -4.94 -5.86 -29.86
C LYS A 38 -3.84 -4.86 -30.29
N ASN A 39 -4.20 -3.61 -30.58
CA ASN A 39 -3.27 -2.59 -31.09
C ASN A 39 -2.87 -1.50 -30.08
N ASN A 40 -3.43 -1.48 -28.86
CA ASN A 40 -3.09 -0.48 -27.84
C ASN A 40 -2.34 -1.13 -26.66
N SER A 41 -1.01 -1.07 -26.71
CA SER A 41 -0.14 -1.67 -25.69
C SER A 41 -0.32 -1.07 -24.30
N LEU A 42 -0.65 0.22 -24.20
CA LEU A 42 -0.85 0.89 -22.91
C LEU A 42 -2.16 0.45 -22.25
N THR A 43 -3.27 0.45 -23.00
CA THR A 43 -4.56 -0.03 -22.48
C THR A 43 -4.50 -1.52 -22.14
N LYS A 44 -3.77 -2.33 -22.93
CA LYS A 44 -3.51 -3.74 -22.57
C LYS A 44 -2.77 -3.86 -21.25
N MET A 45 -1.71 -3.08 -21.05
CA MET A 45 -0.97 -3.07 -19.79
C MET A 45 -1.82 -2.61 -18.61
N ALA A 46 -2.69 -1.61 -18.80
CA ALA A 46 -3.64 -1.17 -17.79
C ALA A 46 -4.67 -2.27 -17.44
N LEU A 47 -5.11 -3.08 -18.41
CA LEU A 47 -5.96 -4.25 -18.14
C LEU A 47 -5.22 -5.33 -17.35
N ASP A 48 -3.96 -5.63 -17.70
CA ASP A 48 -3.12 -6.57 -16.95
C ASP A 48 -2.89 -6.08 -15.50
N ASP A 49 -2.58 -4.79 -15.33
CA ASP A 49 -2.43 -4.16 -14.01
C ASP A 49 -3.74 -4.21 -13.20
N CYS A 50 -4.88 -3.92 -13.85
CA CYS A 50 -6.19 -4.01 -13.23
C CYS A 50 -6.49 -5.44 -12.74
N LYS A 51 -6.17 -6.45 -13.55
CA LYS A 51 -6.32 -7.85 -13.17
C LYS A 51 -5.48 -8.20 -11.94
N ASP A 52 -4.23 -7.76 -11.89
CA ASP A 52 -3.36 -7.94 -10.72
C ASP A 52 -3.94 -7.26 -9.48
N MET A 53 -4.45 -6.03 -9.61
CA MET A 53 -5.14 -5.33 -8.52
C MET A 53 -6.38 -6.09 -8.03
N MET A 54 -7.19 -6.64 -8.94
CA MET A 54 -8.36 -7.43 -8.56
C MET A 54 -7.97 -8.74 -7.89
N ASN A 55 -6.85 -9.37 -8.26
CA ASN A 55 -6.32 -10.51 -7.52
C ASN A 55 -5.89 -10.14 -6.09
N TYR A 56 -5.29 -8.96 -5.87
CA TYR A 56 -5.02 -8.46 -4.52
C TYR A 56 -6.30 -8.15 -3.72
N ALA A 57 -7.37 -7.70 -4.40
CA ALA A 57 -8.68 -7.55 -3.79
C ALA A 57 -9.27 -8.89 -3.35
N ILE A 58 -9.17 -9.94 -4.17
CA ILE A 58 -9.58 -11.30 -3.80
C ILE A 58 -8.78 -11.81 -2.59
N ASP A 59 -7.45 -11.65 -2.58
CA ASP A 59 -6.62 -12.01 -1.42
C ASP A 59 -7.10 -11.30 -0.13
N SER A 60 -7.51 -10.03 -0.23
CA SER A 60 -8.02 -9.23 0.90
C SER A 60 -9.40 -9.68 1.37
N LEU A 61 -10.29 -10.07 0.45
CA LEU A 61 -11.61 -10.63 0.76
C LEU A 61 -11.47 -12.00 1.43
N GLN A 62 -10.57 -12.85 0.95
CA GLN A 62 -10.30 -14.16 1.53
C GLN A 62 -9.69 -14.06 2.93
N ALA A 63 -8.77 -13.11 3.15
CA ALA A 63 -8.26 -12.79 4.49
C ALA A 63 -9.39 -12.32 5.42
N SER A 64 -10.30 -11.49 4.90
CA SER A 64 -11.48 -11.02 5.65
C SER A 64 -12.41 -12.18 6.04
N TYR A 65 -12.72 -13.06 5.10
CA TYR A 65 -13.54 -14.25 5.34
C TYR A 65 -12.92 -15.14 6.40
N SER A 66 -11.62 -15.47 6.25
CA SER A 66 -10.87 -16.31 7.20
C SER A 66 -10.82 -15.69 8.60
N ASN A 67 -10.74 -14.35 8.69
CA ASN A 67 -10.80 -13.67 9.97
C ASN A 67 -12.19 -13.76 10.61
N VAL A 68 -13.29 -13.69 9.85
CA VAL A 68 -14.66 -13.84 10.40
C VAL A 68 -14.93 -15.26 10.89
N THR A 69 -14.56 -16.27 10.09
CA THR A 69 -14.81 -17.68 10.38
C THR A 69 -13.81 -18.30 11.36
N SER A 70 -12.69 -17.62 11.61
CA SER A 70 -11.70 -18.01 12.61
C SER A 70 -12.29 -18.13 14.02
N ASN A 71 -11.94 -19.24 14.66
CA ASN A 71 -12.19 -19.53 16.07
C ASN A 71 -11.04 -19.07 16.99
N GLU A 72 -10.03 -18.36 16.45
CA GLU A 72 -8.93 -17.86 17.25
C GLU A 72 -9.40 -16.83 18.28
N LEU A 73 -8.90 -16.96 19.50
CA LEU A 73 -9.11 -16.02 20.61
C LEU A 73 -8.27 -14.76 20.41
N ARG A 74 -8.66 -13.94 19.43
CA ARG A 74 -8.09 -12.60 19.17
C ARG A 74 -9.01 -11.51 19.70
N ASN A 75 -8.43 -10.39 20.10
CA ASN A 75 -9.19 -9.21 20.51
C ASN A 75 -10.16 -8.81 19.38
N ILE A 76 -11.44 -8.65 19.71
CA ILE A 76 -12.49 -8.35 18.74
C ILE A 76 -12.24 -7.02 18.01
N ASN A 77 -11.67 -6.03 18.71
CA ASN A 77 -11.36 -4.73 18.12
C ASN A 77 -10.27 -4.87 17.04
N ASP A 78 -9.27 -5.71 17.28
CA ASP A 78 -8.20 -5.97 16.30
C ASP A 78 -8.76 -6.68 15.07
N ARG A 79 -9.65 -7.68 15.27
CA ARG A 79 -10.33 -8.36 14.17
C ARG A 79 -11.13 -7.40 13.31
N ILE A 80 -11.91 -6.52 13.94
CA ILE A 80 -12.72 -5.53 13.23
C ILE A 80 -11.85 -4.51 12.51
N ASN A 81 -10.75 -4.06 13.12
CA ASN A 81 -9.82 -3.13 12.48
C ASN A 81 -9.12 -3.78 11.28
N ASP A 82 -8.77 -5.07 11.37
CA ASP A 82 -8.23 -5.85 10.26
C ASP A 82 -9.27 -5.97 9.13
N LEU A 83 -10.52 -6.35 9.43
CA LEU A 83 -11.62 -6.42 8.46
C LEU A 83 -11.86 -5.08 7.76
N ARG A 84 -11.90 -3.98 8.53
CA ARG A 84 -12.02 -2.62 7.97
C ARG A 84 -10.87 -2.30 7.04
N THR A 85 -9.64 -2.65 7.42
CA THR A 85 -8.44 -2.40 6.61
C THR A 85 -8.51 -3.14 5.28
N TRP A 86 -8.79 -4.45 5.30
CA TRP A 86 -8.76 -5.27 4.11
C TRP A 86 -9.93 -4.98 3.17
N LEU A 87 -11.14 -4.75 3.71
CA LEU A 87 -12.28 -4.34 2.89
C LEU A 87 -12.08 -2.94 2.30
N SER A 88 -11.41 -2.02 3.00
CA SER A 88 -11.03 -0.74 2.42
C SER A 88 -9.98 -0.92 1.31
N ALA A 89 -9.01 -1.83 1.50
CA ALA A 89 -7.99 -2.11 0.50
C ALA A 89 -8.59 -2.64 -0.82
N VAL A 90 -9.65 -3.45 -0.76
CA VAL A 90 -10.42 -3.89 -1.94
C VAL A 90 -10.89 -2.69 -2.75
N ILE A 91 -11.47 -1.68 -2.09
CA ILE A 91 -11.95 -0.45 -2.74
C ILE A 91 -10.78 0.33 -3.34
N SER A 92 -9.66 0.45 -2.61
CA SER A 92 -8.46 1.11 -3.14
C SER A 92 -7.93 0.41 -4.40
N TYR A 93 -7.96 -0.93 -4.46
CA TYR A 93 -7.59 -1.69 -5.66
C TYR A 93 -8.58 -1.49 -6.82
N GLN A 94 -9.88 -1.44 -6.54
CA GLN A 94 -10.92 -1.13 -7.55
C GLN A 94 -10.69 0.25 -8.16
N GLN A 95 -10.44 1.26 -7.32
CA GLN A 95 -10.15 2.61 -7.80
C GLN A 95 -8.83 2.67 -8.58
N SER A 96 -7.74 2.11 -8.06
CA SER A 96 -6.45 2.07 -8.77
C SER A 96 -6.54 1.39 -10.14
N CYS A 97 -7.41 0.37 -10.28
CA CYS A 97 -7.67 -0.26 -11.58
C CYS A 97 -8.24 0.78 -12.56
N LEU A 98 -9.26 1.54 -12.16
CA LEU A 98 -9.91 2.55 -12.99
C LEU A 98 -8.99 3.73 -13.31
N ASP A 99 -8.16 4.16 -12.36
CA ASP A 99 -7.16 5.22 -12.55
C ASP A 99 -6.10 4.84 -13.59
N GLY A 100 -5.86 3.53 -13.80
CA GLY A 100 -4.98 3.02 -14.85
C GLY A 100 -5.41 3.43 -16.27
N PHE A 101 -6.67 3.85 -16.47
CA PHE A 101 -7.27 4.20 -17.76
C PHE A 101 -7.49 5.70 -17.96
N GLU A 102 -6.80 6.57 -17.22
CA GLU A 102 -6.86 8.04 -17.39
C GLU A 102 -6.59 8.57 -18.81
N HIS A 103 -6.01 7.74 -19.68
CA HIS A 103 -5.69 8.10 -21.06
C HIS A 103 -6.68 7.53 -22.09
N ASP A 104 -7.69 6.77 -21.63
CA ASP A 104 -8.63 6.02 -22.45
C ASP A 104 -10.03 6.09 -21.80
N ASP A 105 -10.71 7.23 -22.00
CA ASP A 105 -12.01 7.54 -21.37
C ASP A 105 -13.09 6.51 -21.73
N ASP A 106 -13.07 5.97 -22.95
CA ASP A 106 -14.02 4.96 -23.41
C ASP A 106 -13.83 3.64 -22.64
N MET A 107 -12.59 3.17 -22.49
CA MET A 107 -12.28 1.98 -21.71
C MET A 107 -12.56 2.22 -20.22
N LYS A 108 -12.21 3.40 -19.69
CA LYS A 108 -12.52 3.78 -18.31
C LYS A 108 -14.03 3.73 -18.05
N GLY A 109 -14.85 4.31 -18.92
CA GLY A 109 -16.31 4.27 -18.82
C GLY A 109 -16.91 2.86 -18.93
N THR A 110 -16.29 2.00 -19.74
CA THR A 110 -16.67 0.59 -19.87
C THR A 110 -16.39 -0.18 -18.58
N LEU A 111 -15.20 -0.04 -18.02
CA LEU A 111 -14.80 -0.70 -16.78
C LEU A 111 -15.57 -0.15 -15.57
N GLN A 112 -15.86 1.15 -15.52
CA GLN A 112 -16.69 1.77 -14.50
C GLN A 112 -18.09 1.13 -14.44
N LYS A 113 -18.69 0.80 -15.58
CA LYS A 113 -19.99 0.10 -15.63
C LYS A 113 -19.87 -1.36 -15.19
N GLY A 114 -18.77 -2.03 -15.55
CA GLY A 114 -18.54 -3.43 -15.19
C GLY A 114 -18.24 -3.67 -13.71
N ILE A 115 -17.65 -2.70 -13.00
CA ILE A 115 -17.17 -2.88 -11.62
C ILE A 115 -18.22 -2.52 -10.55
N VAL A 116 -19.36 -1.93 -10.94
CA VAL A 116 -20.37 -1.38 -10.01
C VAL A 116 -20.78 -2.39 -8.94
N ASP A 117 -21.18 -3.60 -9.33
CA ASP A 117 -21.62 -4.65 -8.39
C ASP A 117 -20.53 -4.98 -7.37
N ALA A 118 -19.28 -5.12 -7.83
CA ALA A 118 -18.13 -5.42 -6.98
C ALA A 118 -17.85 -4.29 -5.98
N SER A 119 -17.96 -3.04 -6.44
CA SER A 119 -17.80 -1.85 -5.60
C SER A 119 -18.93 -1.75 -4.56
N GLU A 120 -20.19 -1.89 -4.95
CA GLU A 120 -21.34 -1.79 -4.06
C GLU A 120 -21.35 -2.89 -3.00
N LEU A 121 -21.12 -4.14 -3.38
CA LEU A 121 -21.10 -5.28 -2.45
C LEU A 121 -19.95 -5.16 -1.45
N THR A 122 -18.76 -4.74 -1.90
CA THR A 122 -17.62 -4.45 -1.00
C THR A 122 -17.96 -3.31 -0.04
N CYS A 123 -18.59 -2.24 -0.55
CA CYS A 123 -19.04 -1.12 0.27
C CYS A 123 -20.06 -1.54 1.33
N ASN A 124 -21.00 -2.40 0.97
CA ASN A 124 -21.98 -2.97 1.88
C ASN A 124 -21.31 -3.84 2.95
N ALA A 125 -20.41 -4.76 2.57
CA ALA A 125 -19.66 -5.59 3.51
C ALA A 125 -18.89 -4.74 4.55
N LEU A 126 -18.19 -3.70 4.09
CA LEU A 126 -17.46 -2.80 4.99
C LEU A 126 -18.40 -1.96 5.87
N THR A 127 -19.55 -1.54 5.33
CA THR A 127 -20.56 -0.82 6.12
C THR A 127 -21.14 -1.73 7.21
N ILE A 128 -21.41 -2.99 6.90
CA ILE A 128 -21.87 -4.01 7.86
C ILE A 128 -20.83 -4.15 8.97
N VAL A 129 -19.56 -4.45 8.64
CA VAL A 129 -18.48 -4.58 9.63
C VAL A 129 -18.32 -3.32 10.48
N THR A 130 -18.44 -2.15 9.86
CA THR A 130 -18.27 -0.86 10.55
C THR A 130 -19.41 -0.58 11.51
N LYS A 131 -20.66 -0.85 11.11
CA LYS A 131 -21.86 -0.63 11.92
C LYS A 131 -22.06 -1.71 12.98
N LEU A 132 -21.61 -2.95 12.73
CA LEU A 132 -21.73 -4.07 13.67
C LEU A 132 -21.16 -3.73 15.06
N VAL A 133 -20.04 -2.98 15.08
CA VAL A 133 -19.42 -2.45 16.31
C VAL A 133 -20.40 -1.67 17.19
N HIS A 134 -21.29 -0.91 16.58
CA HIS A 134 -22.27 -0.08 17.27
C HIS A 134 -23.54 -0.84 17.67
N ILE A 135 -23.75 -2.02 17.08
CA ILE A 135 -24.95 -2.83 17.24
C ILE A 135 -24.74 -3.89 18.32
N LEU A 136 -23.57 -4.53 18.40
CA LEU A 136 -23.28 -5.60 19.35
C LEU A 136 -23.55 -5.23 20.83
N PRO A 137 -23.22 -4.02 21.32
CA PRO A 137 -23.58 -3.62 22.69
C PRO A 137 -25.09 -3.59 22.96
N LYS A 138 -25.90 -3.32 21.93
CA LYS A 138 -27.38 -3.28 22.04
C LYS A 138 -27.99 -4.68 22.20
N PHE A 139 -27.26 -5.72 21.84
CA PHE A 139 -27.67 -7.12 22.00
C PHE A 139 -27.16 -7.77 23.31
N GLY A 140 -26.75 -6.96 24.28
CA GLY A 140 -26.25 -7.45 25.57
C GLY A 140 -24.84 -8.06 25.51
N ILE A 141 -24.18 -8.02 24.35
CA ILE A 141 -22.80 -8.46 24.20
C ILE A 141 -21.90 -7.27 24.58
N GLN A 142 -21.56 -7.17 25.86
CA GLN A 142 -20.67 -6.14 26.37
C GLN A 142 -19.24 -6.40 25.90
N PHE A 143 -18.85 -5.72 24.83
CA PHE A 143 -17.45 -5.52 24.52
C PHE A 143 -17.01 -4.18 25.10
N ASN A 144 -15.85 -4.15 25.75
CA ASN A 144 -15.20 -2.91 26.18
C ASN A 144 -14.66 -2.19 24.94
N ILE A 145 -15.57 -1.69 24.09
CA ILE A 145 -15.27 -0.97 22.86
C ILE A 145 -14.99 0.45 23.31
N THR A 146 -13.72 0.74 23.62
CA THR A 146 -13.32 2.13 23.66
C THR A 146 -13.64 2.72 22.30
N ASN A 147 -14.54 3.70 22.29
CA ASN A 147 -15.02 4.38 21.11
C ASN A 147 -13.84 5.12 20.48
N THR A 148 -13.15 4.44 19.58
CA THR A 148 -11.90 4.97 19.09
C THR A 148 -11.95 5.06 17.59
N ARG A 149 -12.18 6.29 17.14
CA ARG A 149 -11.49 6.86 15.98
C ARG A 149 -9.94 6.80 16.12
N LYS A 150 -9.37 5.83 16.86
CA LYS A 150 -7.93 5.57 17.07
C LYS A 150 -7.37 4.59 16.03
N LEU A 151 -7.95 4.52 14.83
CA LEU A 151 -7.31 3.77 13.74
C LEU A 151 -5.90 4.32 13.43
N LEU A 152 -5.59 5.56 13.86
CA LEU A 152 -4.39 6.28 13.47
C LEU A 152 -3.70 7.06 14.60
N PHE A 153 -4.19 7.03 15.84
CA PHE A 153 -3.47 7.69 16.92
C PHE A 153 -2.26 6.86 17.34
N ALA A 154 -1.08 7.45 17.22
CA ALA A 154 0.08 7.01 17.96
C ALA A 154 -0.30 6.86 19.45
N GLU A 155 0.07 5.75 20.07
CA GLU A 155 0.03 5.63 21.53
C GLU A 155 0.93 6.72 22.15
N LYS A 156 0.93 6.87 23.49
CA LYS A 156 1.81 7.84 24.19
C LYS A 156 3.28 7.75 23.75
N ASN A 157 3.71 6.60 23.24
CA ASN A 157 5.07 6.32 22.74
C ASN A 157 5.33 6.79 21.28
N GLY A 158 4.35 7.33 20.57
CA GLY A 158 4.52 7.78 19.18
C GLY A 158 4.39 6.67 18.12
N TYR A 159 3.87 5.48 18.44
CA TYR A 159 3.74 4.37 17.50
C TYR A 159 2.29 3.90 17.33
N PRO A 160 1.89 3.40 16.14
CA PRO A 160 0.59 2.76 15.96
C PRO A 160 0.44 1.51 16.83
N PRO A 161 -0.77 1.19 17.32
CA PRO A 161 -1.00 0.04 18.21
C PRO A 161 -0.68 -1.30 17.56
N TRP A 162 -0.82 -1.41 16.23
CA TRP A 162 -0.52 -2.62 15.48
C TRP A 162 0.99 -2.83 15.24
N PHE A 163 1.84 -1.83 15.52
CA PHE A 163 3.28 -1.96 15.33
C PHE A 163 3.91 -2.66 16.53
N SER A 164 4.38 -3.90 16.34
CA SER A 164 4.75 -4.77 17.45
C SER A 164 5.92 -4.25 18.29
N ALA A 165 5.89 -4.52 19.61
CA ALA A 165 7.01 -4.20 20.50
C ALA A 165 8.32 -4.90 20.07
N LYS A 166 8.22 -6.13 19.53
CA LYS A 166 9.35 -6.89 19.00
C LYS A 166 10.03 -6.15 17.85
N ASP A 167 9.25 -5.62 16.90
CA ASP A 167 9.81 -4.87 15.78
C ASP A 167 10.38 -3.52 16.21
N ARG A 168 9.74 -2.82 17.15
CA ARG A 168 10.30 -1.60 17.76
C ARG A 168 11.67 -1.87 18.40
N HIS A 169 11.81 -2.99 19.11
CA HIS A 169 13.07 -3.39 19.69
C HIS A 169 14.13 -3.70 18.63
N LEU A 170 13.76 -4.33 17.51
CA LEU A 170 14.69 -4.52 16.39
C LEU A 170 15.17 -3.20 15.80
N LEU A 171 14.28 -2.21 15.64
CA LEU A 171 14.69 -0.88 15.17
C LEU A 171 15.68 -0.21 16.11
N ALA A 172 15.51 -0.35 17.43
CA ALA A 172 16.45 0.18 18.41
C ALA A 172 17.80 -0.55 18.37
N LYS A 173 17.82 -1.87 18.11
CA LYS A 173 19.08 -2.62 17.90
C LYS A 173 19.85 -2.13 16.68
N ILE A 174 19.15 -1.72 15.61
CA ILE A 174 19.78 -1.12 14.42
C ILE A 174 20.46 0.20 14.80
N ASP A 175 19.79 1.07 15.56
CA ASP A 175 20.37 2.36 15.97
C ASP A 175 21.63 2.20 16.81
N ASN A 176 21.69 1.15 17.62
CA ASN A 176 22.84 0.83 18.48
C ASN A 176 23.89 -0.07 17.79
N ASN A 177 23.78 -0.31 16.48
CA ASN A 177 24.67 -1.22 15.72
C ASN A 177 24.81 -2.64 16.31
N ASN A 178 23.77 -3.11 17.02
CA ASN A 178 23.76 -4.37 17.77
C ASN A 178 22.82 -5.42 17.15
N LEU A 179 22.40 -5.23 15.90
CA LEU A 179 21.60 -6.21 15.16
C LEU A 179 22.49 -7.03 14.22
N LYS A 180 22.43 -8.36 14.35
CA LYS A 180 22.99 -9.28 13.35
C LYS A 180 21.95 -9.50 12.23
N PRO A 181 22.21 -9.05 10.99
CA PRO A 181 21.29 -9.30 9.87
C PRO A 181 21.34 -10.77 9.44
N ASN A 182 20.29 -11.23 8.75
CA ASN A 182 20.30 -12.55 8.12
C ASN A 182 21.24 -12.56 6.91
N VAL A 183 21.22 -11.49 6.11
CA VAL A 183 22.06 -11.34 4.92
C VAL A 183 22.51 -9.88 4.75
N VAL A 184 23.67 -9.69 4.14
CA VAL A 184 24.24 -8.39 3.79
C VAL A 184 24.34 -8.25 2.28
N VAL A 185 23.86 -7.13 1.77
CA VAL A 185 24.02 -6.67 0.38
C VAL A 185 25.12 -5.62 0.37
N ALA A 186 26.12 -5.78 -0.49
CA ALA A 186 27.16 -4.79 -0.69
C ALA A 186 27.67 -4.80 -2.13
N LYS A 187 27.58 -3.66 -2.82
CA LYS A 187 28.03 -3.55 -4.23
C LYS A 187 29.53 -3.80 -4.41
N ASP A 188 30.32 -3.50 -3.39
CA ASP A 188 31.77 -3.69 -3.35
C ASP A 188 32.18 -5.18 -3.20
N GLY A 189 31.22 -6.08 -2.99
CA GLY A 189 31.48 -7.52 -2.79
C GLY A 189 31.79 -7.92 -1.35
N SER A 190 31.75 -7.00 -0.39
CA SER A 190 32.01 -7.27 1.04
C SER A 190 30.81 -7.89 1.80
N GLY A 191 29.73 -8.22 1.09
CA GLY A 191 28.51 -8.85 1.62
C GLY A 191 28.19 -10.14 0.88
N GLN A 192 27.20 -10.89 1.36
CA GLN A 192 26.77 -12.15 0.74
C GLN A 192 26.18 -11.95 -0.66
N PHE A 193 25.58 -10.80 -0.94
CA PHE A 193 24.98 -10.48 -2.24
C PHE A 193 25.47 -9.12 -2.76
N LYS A 194 25.56 -8.97 -4.09
CA LYS A 194 25.89 -7.69 -4.73
C LYS A 194 24.66 -6.82 -5.05
N THR A 195 23.48 -7.44 -5.12
CA THR A 195 22.22 -6.80 -5.52
C THR A 195 21.12 -7.06 -4.50
N ILE A 196 20.17 -6.13 -4.41
CA ILE A 196 19.02 -6.27 -3.51
C ILE A 196 18.10 -7.38 -4.01
N ALA A 197 17.91 -7.50 -5.33
CA ALA A 197 17.10 -8.54 -5.93
C ALA A 197 17.59 -9.96 -5.59
N ALA A 198 18.91 -10.20 -5.59
CA ALA A 198 19.46 -11.52 -5.26
C ALA A 198 19.26 -11.88 -3.78
N ALA A 199 19.46 -10.92 -2.87
CA ALA A 199 19.21 -11.13 -1.45
C ALA A 199 17.73 -11.39 -1.14
N LEU A 200 16.83 -10.69 -1.84
CA LEU A 200 15.39 -10.90 -1.72
C LEU A 200 14.97 -12.27 -2.28
N ALA A 201 15.52 -12.70 -3.42
CA ALA A 201 15.24 -14.01 -3.99
C ALA A 201 15.67 -15.18 -3.09
N ALA A 202 16.70 -14.99 -2.27
CA ALA A 202 17.17 -15.95 -1.28
C ALA A 202 16.37 -15.93 0.04
N ALA A 203 15.48 -14.94 0.25
CA ALA A 203 14.70 -14.83 1.47
C ALA A 203 13.63 -15.95 1.55
N PRO A 204 13.33 -16.45 2.76
CA PRO A 204 12.26 -17.43 2.95
C PRO A 204 10.91 -16.83 2.57
N LYS A 205 10.11 -17.60 1.84
CA LYS A 205 8.74 -17.22 1.46
C LYS A 205 7.76 -17.53 2.61
N ASN A 206 6.75 -16.69 2.77
CA ASN A 206 5.67 -16.80 3.75
C ASN A 206 6.17 -17.00 5.19
N SER A 207 7.30 -16.36 5.53
CA SER A 207 7.89 -16.47 6.85
C SER A 207 7.08 -15.72 7.90
N ASN A 208 6.76 -16.41 9.00
CA ASN A 208 6.22 -15.80 10.23
C ASN A 208 7.31 -15.12 11.08
N VAL A 209 8.57 -15.29 10.70
CA VAL A 209 9.74 -14.69 11.37
C VAL A 209 10.29 -13.56 10.51
N ARG A 210 10.63 -12.45 11.17
CA ARG A 210 11.27 -11.27 10.58
C ARG A 210 12.59 -11.67 9.91
N TYR A 211 12.71 -11.44 8.61
CA TYR A 211 13.95 -11.66 7.85
C TYR A 211 14.63 -10.31 7.55
N VAL A 212 15.85 -10.15 8.05
CA VAL A 212 16.60 -8.89 8.07
C VAL A 212 17.65 -8.88 6.97
N ILE A 213 17.52 -7.92 6.06
CA ILE A 213 18.46 -7.65 4.96
C ILE A 213 19.14 -6.32 5.25
N TYR A 214 20.46 -6.37 5.52
CA TYR A 214 21.27 -5.17 5.64
C TYR A 214 21.83 -4.79 4.27
N ILE A 215 21.65 -3.55 3.84
CA ILE A 215 22.09 -3.05 2.55
C ILE A 215 23.11 -1.94 2.78
N LYS A 216 24.38 -2.22 2.49
CA LYS A 216 25.46 -1.25 2.65
C LYS A 216 25.30 -0.05 1.71
N ALA A 217 25.96 1.05 2.05
CA ALA A 217 26.04 2.25 1.25
C ALA A 217 26.35 1.96 -0.22
N GLY A 218 25.61 2.62 -1.10
CA GLY A 218 25.66 2.42 -2.53
C GLY A 218 24.39 2.91 -3.21
N ILE A 219 24.52 3.18 -4.52
CA ILE A 219 23.38 3.48 -5.39
C ILE A 219 23.05 2.20 -6.17
N TYR A 220 21.90 1.59 -5.86
CA TYR A 220 21.39 0.35 -6.46
C TYR A 220 20.39 0.71 -7.56
N ASN A 221 20.82 0.63 -8.82
CA ASN A 221 19.96 0.87 -9.98
C ASN A 221 19.20 -0.42 -10.31
N GLU A 222 18.14 -0.68 -9.55
CA GLU A 222 17.34 -1.91 -9.58
C GLU A 222 15.86 -1.56 -9.42
N TYR A 223 14.99 -2.27 -10.14
CA TYR A 223 13.55 -2.24 -9.89
C TYR A 223 13.19 -3.40 -8.97
N ILE A 224 12.78 -3.09 -7.74
CA ILE A 224 12.57 -4.11 -6.69
C ILE A 224 11.10 -4.26 -6.37
N THR A 225 10.62 -5.49 -6.38
CA THR A 225 9.27 -5.85 -5.89
C THR A 225 9.39 -6.86 -4.76
N VAL A 226 9.11 -6.40 -3.53
CA VAL A 226 8.90 -7.29 -2.38
C VAL A 226 7.49 -7.85 -2.48
N GLY A 227 7.33 -8.89 -3.31
CA GLY A 227 6.04 -9.54 -3.62
C GLY A 227 5.34 -10.14 -2.40
N LYS A 228 4.05 -10.50 -2.57
CA LYS A 228 3.18 -10.98 -1.47
C LYS A 228 3.74 -12.18 -0.70
N GLN A 229 4.53 -13.02 -1.36
CA GLN A 229 5.19 -14.17 -0.76
C GLN A 229 6.34 -13.81 0.18
N TYR A 230 6.85 -12.58 0.17
CA TYR A 230 7.96 -12.16 1.04
C TYR A 230 7.41 -11.40 2.25
N THR A 231 6.79 -12.12 3.18
CA THR A 231 6.23 -11.56 4.41
C THR A 231 7.32 -11.26 5.44
N ASN A 232 7.09 -10.23 6.27
CA ASN A 232 7.96 -9.86 7.38
C ASN A 232 9.43 -9.55 6.99
N ILE A 233 9.66 -9.03 5.79
CA ILE A 233 10.99 -8.52 5.41
C ILE A 233 11.28 -7.21 6.15
N LEU A 234 12.49 -7.07 6.69
CA LEU A 234 13.05 -5.80 7.13
C LEU A 234 14.30 -5.50 6.32
N MET A 235 14.30 -4.39 5.60
CA MET A 235 15.48 -3.86 4.93
C MET A 235 15.99 -2.64 5.69
N TYR A 236 17.29 -2.56 5.94
CA TYR A 236 17.89 -1.34 6.46
C TYR A 236 19.22 -1.03 5.79
N GLY A 237 19.57 0.26 5.74
CA GLY A 237 20.83 0.71 5.16
C GLY A 237 21.64 1.66 6.03
N ASP A 238 22.76 2.11 5.49
CA ASP A 238 23.73 3.00 6.17
C ASP A 238 23.28 4.46 6.25
N GLY A 239 22.05 4.76 5.85
CA GLY A 239 21.47 6.10 5.87
C GLY A 239 20.74 6.43 4.58
N PRO A 240 19.67 7.25 4.65
CA PRO A 240 18.77 7.49 3.51
C PRO A 240 19.40 8.25 2.33
N ARG A 241 20.57 8.87 2.53
CA ARG A 241 21.37 9.50 1.46
C ARG A 241 22.57 8.66 0.99
N LYS A 242 22.84 7.54 1.66
CA LYS A 242 24.00 6.66 1.38
C LYS A 242 23.57 5.36 0.72
N THR A 243 22.45 4.80 1.14
CA THR A 243 21.89 3.55 0.60
C THR A 243 20.64 3.89 -0.20
N ILE A 244 20.75 3.94 -1.53
CA ILE A 244 19.69 4.45 -2.41
C ILE A 244 19.31 3.39 -3.44
N VAL A 245 18.05 3.01 -3.51
CA VAL A 245 17.46 2.31 -4.66
C VAL A 245 16.97 3.34 -5.66
N THR A 246 17.39 3.24 -6.91
CA THR A 246 17.11 4.25 -7.94
C THR A 246 16.58 3.61 -9.22
N GLY A 247 15.67 4.32 -9.89
CA GLY A 247 15.15 4.00 -11.23
C GLY A 247 14.76 5.27 -11.97
N SER A 248 14.28 5.15 -13.20
CA SER A 248 13.95 6.32 -14.05
C SER A 248 12.75 6.09 -14.99
N LYS A 249 11.80 5.22 -14.61
CA LYS A 249 10.58 4.98 -15.39
C LYS A 249 9.59 6.13 -15.18
N GLY A 250 8.88 6.53 -16.24
CA GLY A 250 7.80 7.52 -16.19
C GLY A 250 6.85 7.39 -17.37
N VAL A 251 5.66 8.00 -17.28
CA VAL A 251 4.52 7.73 -18.17
C VAL A 251 4.60 8.39 -19.56
N LYS A 252 5.16 9.60 -19.70
CA LYS A 252 5.01 10.43 -20.94
C LYS A 252 5.31 9.69 -22.27
N LYS A 253 4.50 10.02 -23.30
CA LYS A 253 4.52 9.54 -24.71
C LYS A 253 5.87 8.98 -25.17
N GLY A 254 5.87 7.69 -25.50
CA GLY A 254 7.05 6.86 -25.78
C GLY A 254 7.48 5.96 -24.61
N GLY A 255 6.96 6.20 -23.39
CA GLY A 255 7.19 5.35 -22.22
C GLY A 255 6.41 4.03 -22.24
N GLY A 256 5.19 4.04 -22.80
CA GLY A 256 4.40 2.82 -23.02
C GLY A 256 4.06 2.03 -21.73
N ILE A 257 4.09 2.68 -20.57
CA ILE A 257 3.84 2.05 -19.26
C ILE A 257 2.85 2.87 -18.44
N THR A 258 2.09 2.19 -17.58
CA THR A 258 1.17 2.80 -16.62
C THR A 258 1.93 3.42 -15.44
N THR A 259 1.28 4.33 -14.70
CA THR A 259 1.82 4.89 -13.44
C THR A 259 2.22 3.79 -12.47
N TRP A 260 1.40 2.72 -12.35
CA TRP A 260 1.66 1.58 -11.46
C TRP A 260 3.00 0.88 -11.75
N GLN A 261 3.34 0.74 -13.03
CA GLN A 261 4.57 0.11 -13.53
C GLN A 261 5.82 1.01 -13.42
N THR A 262 5.66 2.29 -13.09
CA THR A 262 6.80 3.21 -12.94
C THR A 262 7.58 3.05 -11.64
N ALA A 263 7.00 2.36 -10.64
CA ALA A 263 7.56 2.23 -9.31
C ALA A 263 8.98 1.66 -9.31
N THR A 264 9.93 2.42 -8.78
CA THR A 264 11.31 1.95 -8.57
C THR A 264 11.36 0.84 -7.51
N PHE A 265 10.61 1.03 -6.42
CA PHE A 265 10.47 0.04 -5.36
C PHE A 265 8.99 -0.19 -5.04
N SER A 266 8.57 -1.46 -5.00
CA SER A 266 7.21 -1.89 -4.65
C SER A 266 7.23 -2.79 -3.41
N ALA A 267 6.58 -2.34 -2.33
CA ALA A 267 6.41 -3.10 -1.08
C ALA A 267 5.00 -3.70 -1.00
N ILE A 268 4.90 -5.01 -1.23
CA ILE A 268 3.62 -5.76 -1.31
C ILE A 268 3.48 -6.76 -0.15
N GLY A 269 4.53 -7.51 0.17
CA GLY A 269 4.53 -8.51 1.24
C GLY A 269 4.25 -7.92 2.61
N ASN A 270 3.26 -8.46 3.31
CA ASN A 270 2.76 -7.92 4.58
C ASN A 270 3.85 -7.80 5.65
N GLY A 271 3.73 -6.74 6.45
CA GLY A 271 4.65 -6.42 7.52
C GLY A 271 5.98 -5.88 7.04
N PHE A 272 6.12 -5.38 5.80
CA PHE A 272 7.40 -4.84 5.32
C PHE A 272 7.90 -3.68 6.18
N ILE A 273 9.20 -3.69 6.51
CA ILE A 273 9.86 -2.61 7.24
C ILE A 273 11.06 -2.11 6.44
N ALA A 274 11.17 -0.80 6.26
CA ALA A 274 12.39 -0.15 5.75
C ALA A 274 12.95 0.83 6.79
N LYS A 275 14.28 0.84 6.95
CA LYS A 275 14.96 1.82 7.81
C LYS A 275 16.22 2.39 7.19
N SER A 276 16.43 3.70 7.28
CA SER A 276 17.69 4.35 6.85
C SER A 276 18.02 4.09 5.37
N MET A 277 17.02 4.15 4.49
CA MET A 277 17.15 3.89 3.04
C MET A 277 16.53 5.02 2.20
N GLY A 278 17.08 5.23 1.00
CA GLY A 278 16.55 6.13 -0.02
C GLY A 278 15.85 5.35 -1.15
N PHE A 279 14.71 5.84 -1.60
CA PHE A 279 13.96 5.37 -2.75
C PHE A 279 13.82 6.53 -3.73
N ARG A 280 14.29 6.36 -4.97
CA ARG A 280 14.42 7.49 -5.89
C ARG A 280 13.97 7.13 -7.30
N ASN A 281 13.16 8.00 -7.90
CA ASN A 281 12.90 7.98 -9.34
C ASN A 281 13.47 9.24 -10.00
N THR A 282 14.41 9.06 -10.93
CA THR A 282 15.14 10.13 -11.61
C THR A 282 14.59 10.46 -13.00
N ALA A 283 13.36 10.04 -13.33
CA ALA A 283 12.74 10.32 -14.63
C ALA A 283 12.64 11.84 -14.93
N GLY A 284 12.47 12.66 -13.89
CA GLY A 284 12.34 14.10 -14.01
C GLY A 284 10.91 14.57 -14.32
N PRO A 285 10.60 15.86 -14.16
CA PRO A 285 9.23 16.35 -14.28
C PRO A 285 8.71 16.30 -15.72
N LYS A 286 9.61 16.30 -16.70
CA LYS A 286 9.28 16.14 -18.14
C LYS A 286 8.70 14.76 -18.47
N LYS A 287 8.84 13.75 -17.59
CA LYS A 287 8.33 12.39 -17.79
C LYS A 287 6.95 12.15 -17.16
N HIS A 288 6.34 13.18 -16.56
CA HIS A 288 5.07 13.10 -15.82
C HIS A 288 5.16 12.08 -14.68
N GLN A 289 4.12 11.28 -14.44
CA GLN A 289 4.02 10.35 -13.32
C GLN A 289 5.24 9.40 -13.27
N ALA A 290 5.92 9.34 -12.12
CA ALA A 290 7.15 8.58 -11.96
C ALA A 290 7.38 8.18 -10.49
N VAL A 291 6.90 6.99 -10.12
CA VAL A 291 6.85 6.54 -8.73
C VAL A 291 8.24 6.10 -8.22
N ALA A 292 8.65 6.64 -7.07
CA ALA A 292 9.85 6.21 -6.36
C ALA A 292 9.54 5.00 -5.46
N LEU A 293 8.45 5.08 -4.69
CA LEU A 293 8.03 4.04 -3.76
C LEU A 293 6.53 3.81 -3.89
N ARG A 294 6.13 2.55 -4.16
CA ARG A 294 4.75 2.09 -4.11
C ARG A 294 4.56 1.12 -2.95
N VAL A 295 3.53 1.34 -2.15
CA VAL A 295 3.27 0.54 -0.95
C VAL A 295 1.83 0.07 -0.94
N GLN A 296 1.67 -1.25 -0.83
CA GLN A 296 0.38 -1.90 -0.52
C GLN A 296 0.51 -2.94 0.61
N SER A 297 1.69 -3.10 1.20
CA SER A 297 1.93 -3.99 2.34
C SER A 297 1.15 -3.51 3.57
N ASP A 298 0.32 -4.38 4.14
CA ASP A 298 -0.32 -4.12 5.42
C ASP A 298 0.67 -4.11 6.57
N LYS A 299 0.41 -3.26 7.58
CA LYS A 299 1.28 -3.02 8.74
C LYS A 299 2.72 -2.68 8.34
N SER A 300 2.89 -1.94 7.24
CA SER A 300 4.22 -1.54 6.77
C SER A 300 4.75 -0.32 7.49
N VAL A 301 6.07 -0.26 7.64
CA VAL A 301 6.74 0.77 8.44
C VAL A 301 7.99 1.29 7.73
N PHE A 302 8.14 2.61 7.69
CA PHE A 302 9.30 3.29 7.11
C PHE A 302 9.88 4.27 8.14
N PHE A 303 11.13 4.07 8.53
CA PHE A 303 11.83 4.88 9.53
C PHE A 303 13.10 5.50 8.98
N ASN A 304 13.28 6.82 9.13
CA ASN A 304 14.48 7.50 8.62
C ASN A 304 14.72 7.22 7.12
N CYS A 305 13.63 7.16 6.34
CA CYS A 305 13.69 6.88 4.91
C CYS A 305 13.59 8.17 4.10
N ARG A 306 14.04 8.14 2.85
CA ARG A 306 13.91 9.25 1.93
C ARG A 306 13.27 8.80 0.63
N MET A 307 12.27 9.54 0.14
CA MET A 307 11.60 9.29 -1.12
C MET A 307 11.77 10.54 -1.98
N ASP A 308 12.43 10.39 -3.12
CA ASP A 308 12.68 11.51 -4.03
C ASP A 308 12.19 11.20 -5.45
N ALA A 309 11.28 12.02 -5.96
CA ALA A 309 10.99 12.11 -7.38
C ALA A 309 10.47 13.52 -7.73
N TYR A 310 9.54 13.61 -8.68
CA TYR A 310 8.82 14.83 -9.06
C TYR A 310 7.33 14.54 -8.91
N GLN A 311 6.63 14.25 -10.00
CA GLN A 311 5.23 13.86 -9.98
C GLN A 311 5.07 12.42 -9.47
N ASP A 312 4.09 12.17 -8.61
CA ASP A 312 3.71 10.84 -8.09
C ASP A 312 4.81 10.12 -7.29
N THR A 313 5.54 10.83 -6.43
CA THR A 313 6.71 10.28 -5.73
C THR A 313 6.40 9.06 -4.85
N LEU A 314 5.41 9.17 -3.97
CA LEU A 314 4.99 8.13 -3.03
C LEU A 314 3.57 7.68 -3.37
N TYR A 315 3.44 6.45 -3.85
CA TYR A 315 2.15 5.80 -4.09
C TYR A 315 1.76 4.97 -2.85
N ASN A 316 1.03 5.58 -1.91
CA ASN A 316 0.43 4.89 -0.77
C ASN A 316 -0.88 4.19 -1.19
N GLN A 317 -0.72 3.09 -1.92
CA GLN A 317 -1.80 2.43 -2.66
C GLN A 317 -2.89 1.82 -1.78
N ALA A 318 -2.53 0.95 -0.82
CA ALA A 318 -3.51 0.23 0.02
C ALA A 318 -2.95 -0.21 1.39
N ASN A 319 -3.84 -0.66 2.28
CA ASN A 319 -3.56 -1.22 3.62
C ASN A 319 -2.86 -0.26 4.61
N ARG A 320 -2.60 -0.67 5.86
CA ARG A 320 -2.06 0.25 6.89
C ARG A 320 -0.57 0.52 6.70
N GLN A 321 -0.20 1.80 6.71
CA GLN A 321 1.18 2.23 6.49
C GLN A 321 1.59 3.30 7.50
N PHE A 322 2.84 3.23 8.00
CA PHE A 322 3.39 4.20 8.94
C PHE A 322 4.77 4.70 8.49
N PHE A 323 4.90 6.01 8.36
CA PHE A 323 6.14 6.71 7.99
C PHE A 323 6.56 7.62 9.14
N ARG A 324 7.81 7.51 9.60
CA ARG A 324 8.31 8.37 10.68
C ARG A 324 9.75 8.79 10.46
N ASN A 325 10.02 10.07 10.72
CA ASN A 325 11.32 10.70 10.49
C ASN A 325 11.76 10.58 9.03
N CYS A 326 10.82 10.64 8.08
CA CYS A 326 11.11 10.50 6.67
C CYS A 326 11.28 11.86 5.99
N ILE A 327 11.89 11.85 4.81
CA ILE A 327 11.92 12.98 3.88
C ILE A 327 11.19 12.54 2.62
N ILE A 328 10.17 13.28 2.19
CA ILE A 328 9.43 13.00 0.96
C ILE A 328 9.50 14.26 0.10
N SER A 329 10.04 14.15 -1.11
CA SER A 329 10.21 15.29 -2.02
C SER A 329 9.57 15.06 -3.39
N GLY A 330 8.87 16.06 -3.90
CA GLY A 330 8.22 15.99 -5.21
C GLY A 330 7.56 17.30 -5.64
N THR A 331 6.72 17.22 -6.68
CA THR A 331 6.05 18.39 -7.28
C THR A 331 4.53 18.25 -7.28
N ILE A 332 3.98 17.47 -8.21
CA ILE A 332 2.54 17.24 -8.40
C ILE A 332 2.19 15.90 -7.75
N ASP A 333 1.15 15.90 -6.93
CA ASP A 333 0.53 14.72 -6.32
C ASP A 333 1.55 13.76 -5.70
N PHE A 334 2.61 14.33 -5.09
CA PHE A 334 3.78 13.53 -4.75
C PHE A 334 3.55 12.57 -3.57
N ILE A 335 2.39 12.64 -2.91
CA ILE A 335 1.83 11.61 -2.04
C ILE A 335 0.41 11.29 -2.53
N PHE A 336 0.18 10.12 -3.10
CA PHE A 336 -1.11 9.78 -3.71
C PHE A 336 -1.51 8.32 -3.51
N GLY A 337 -2.80 8.06 -3.58
CA GLY A 337 -3.43 6.77 -3.32
C GLY A 337 -4.51 6.85 -2.24
N ASP A 338 -4.95 5.68 -1.74
CA ASP A 338 -6.11 5.58 -0.83
C ASP A 338 -5.84 4.70 0.42
N SER A 339 -4.55 4.46 0.71
CA SER A 339 -4.13 3.78 1.94
C SER A 339 -4.44 4.60 3.21
N PRO A 340 -4.88 3.95 4.31
CA PRO A 340 -4.79 4.53 5.65
C PRO A 340 -3.31 4.68 6.07
N THR A 341 -2.77 5.87 5.82
CA THR A 341 -1.36 6.19 6.00
C THR A 341 -1.15 7.22 7.11
N PHE A 342 -0.20 6.94 7.99
CA PHE A 342 0.22 7.88 9.03
C PHE A 342 1.66 8.36 8.77
N ILE A 343 1.85 9.67 8.61
CA ILE A 343 3.16 10.29 8.41
C ILE A 343 3.45 11.20 9.60
N GLN A 344 4.50 10.89 10.36
CA GLN A 344 4.85 11.56 11.60
C GLN A 344 6.29 12.11 11.58
N ASN A 345 6.51 13.30 12.13
CA ASN A 345 7.84 13.89 12.30
C ASN A 345 8.67 13.88 11.01
N SER A 346 8.02 14.14 9.87
CA SER A 346 8.64 13.99 8.55
C SER A 346 8.69 15.33 7.82
N LEU A 347 9.71 15.50 6.97
CA LEU A 347 9.89 16.70 6.17
C LEU A 347 9.29 16.46 4.78
N LEU A 348 8.33 17.31 4.38
CA LEU A 348 7.80 17.30 3.02
C LEU A 348 8.45 18.43 2.24
N ILE A 349 9.21 18.09 1.20
CA ILE A 349 9.95 19.05 0.38
C ILE A 349 9.19 19.26 -0.92
N VAL A 350 8.69 20.47 -1.12
CA VAL A 350 8.03 20.84 -2.35
C VAL A 350 9.08 21.43 -3.29
N ARG A 351 9.35 20.71 -4.39
CA ARG A 351 10.39 21.04 -5.36
C ARG A 351 9.86 22.02 -6.41
N ARG A 352 10.76 22.69 -7.12
CA ARG A 352 10.38 23.52 -8.28
C ARG A 352 9.76 22.65 -9.39
N PRO A 353 8.52 22.92 -9.83
CA PRO A 353 7.90 22.21 -10.94
C PRO A 353 8.37 22.76 -12.30
N MET A 354 7.84 22.25 -13.41
CA MET A 354 8.04 22.93 -14.70
C MET A 354 7.25 24.24 -14.74
N ASP A 355 7.62 25.13 -15.67
CA ASP A 355 6.87 26.36 -15.91
C ASP A 355 5.40 26.03 -16.22
N ASN A 356 4.48 26.85 -15.69
CA ASN A 356 3.02 26.69 -15.80
C ASN A 356 2.43 25.43 -15.13
N GLN A 357 3.17 24.74 -14.26
CA GLN A 357 2.63 23.73 -13.36
C GLN A 357 2.49 24.28 -11.94
N PHE A 358 1.54 23.76 -11.18
CA PHE A 358 1.38 24.02 -9.76
C PHE A 358 1.69 22.76 -8.95
N ASN A 359 2.25 22.93 -7.76
CA ASN A 359 2.55 21.80 -6.88
C ASN A 359 1.32 21.42 -6.06
N THR A 360 1.16 20.11 -5.86
CA THR A 360 0.16 19.52 -4.97
C THR A 360 0.85 18.47 -4.13
N ILE A 361 0.56 18.51 -2.82
CA ILE A 361 1.21 17.59 -1.88
C ILE A 361 0.50 16.24 -1.89
N THR A 362 -0.84 16.27 -1.92
CA THR A 362 -1.66 15.07 -1.80
C THR A 362 -2.73 15.01 -2.89
N ALA A 363 -2.87 13.87 -3.55
CA ALA A 363 -4.06 13.51 -4.33
C ALA A 363 -4.65 12.20 -3.78
N GLN A 364 -5.67 12.33 -2.95
CA GLN A 364 -6.33 11.17 -2.36
C GLN A 364 -7.46 10.71 -3.29
N GLY A 365 -7.44 9.44 -3.72
CA GLY A 365 -8.34 8.89 -4.75
C GLY A 365 -9.79 8.65 -4.29
N LYS A 366 -10.55 9.71 -3.99
CA LYS A 366 -11.89 9.65 -3.40
C LYS A 366 -13.04 9.88 -4.39
N ASP A 367 -13.35 8.89 -5.23
CA ASP A 367 -14.44 9.05 -6.21
C ASP A 367 -15.63 8.08 -6.07
N PHE A 368 -15.61 7.07 -5.18
CA PHE A 368 -16.76 6.15 -4.99
C PHE A 368 -17.57 6.38 -3.70
N ILE A 369 -18.85 6.71 -3.91
CA ILE A 369 -20.03 6.75 -3.01
C ILE A 369 -19.75 6.89 -1.50
N GLY A 370 -19.83 8.13 -1.01
CA GLY A 370 -20.59 8.54 0.18
C GLY A 370 -20.29 7.93 1.57
N HIS A 371 -19.28 7.08 1.73
CA HIS A 371 -19.00 6.41 3.01
C HIS A 371 -17.59 6.73 3.51
N GLY A 372 -17.53 7.46 4.64
CA GLY A 372 -16.30 7.95 5.25
C GLY A 372 -15.29 6.83 5.49
N ARG A 373 -14.19 6.86 4.74
CA ARG A 373 -13.09 5.87 4.82
C ARG A 373 -11.72 6.53 4.60
N ASN A 374 -10.71 5.84 5.15
CA ASN A 374 -9.26 6.06 5.19
C ASN A 374 -8.78 7.52 5.17
N PHE A 375 -8.15 7.96 6.26
CA PHE A 375 -7.58 9.30 6.37
C PHE A 375 -6.05 9.21 6.25
N LEU A 376 -5.47 9.92 5.28
CA LEU A 376 -4.05 10.27 5.35
C LEU A 376 -3.90 11.27 6.50
N GLN A 377 -3.20 10.88 7.56
CA GLN A 377 -2.94 11.75 8.69
C GLN A 377 -1.50 12.26 8.65
N LEU A 378 -1.33 13.56 8.41
CA LEU A 378 -0.06 14.27 8.53
C LEU A 378 0.01 14.88 9.95
N LEU A 379 0.81 14.30 10.84
CA LEU A 379 1.09 14.90 12.15
C LEU A 379 2.55 15.36 12.18
N SER A 380 2.77 16.59 12.65
CA SER A 380 4.10 17.23 12.76
C SER A 380 4.94 17.13 11.48
N TRP A 381 4.59 17.96 10.50
CA TRP A 381 5.33 18.13 9.25
C TRP A 381 5.68 19.60 9.04
N SER A 382 6.80 19.86 8.37
CA SER A 382 7.21 21.20 7.96
C SER A 382 7.36 21.20 6.44
N PRO A 383 6.59 22.02 5.70
CA PRO A 383 6.86 22.21 4.28
C PRO A 383 8.17 22.99 4.11
N TYR A 384 9.07 22.50 3.29
CA TYR A 384 10.23 23.26 2.81
C TYR A 384 10.10 23.49 1.32
N TRP A 385 10.17 24.75 0.90
CA TRP A 385 10.11 25.17 -0.50
C TRP A 385 11.53 25.30 -1.02
N GLU A 386 11.92 24.46 -1.99
CA GLU A 386 13.14 24.71 -2.77
C GLU A 386 12.85 25.88 -3.71
N THR A 387 13.42 27.05 -3.42
CA THR A 387 13.33 28.26 -4.28
C THR A 387 14.10 28.11 -5.58
#